data_AF-A0A2Z4LW01-F1
#
_entry.id   AF-A0A2Z4LW01-F1
#
_cell.length_a   1.000
_cell.length_b   1.000
_cell.length_c   1.000
_cell.angle_alpha   90.00
_cell.angle_beta   90.00
_cell.angle_gamma   90.00
#
_symmetry.space_group_name_H-M   'P 1'
#
loop_
_entity.id
_entity.type
_entity.pdbx_description
1 polymer ?
#
loop_
_entity_poly.entity_id
_entity_poly.type
_entity_poly.pdbx_seq_one_letter_code
_entity_poly.pdbx_strand_id
1 'polypeptide(L)'
;MDNTHFTQIFEADSKALQMGLVLRKLVFSSFSNIDESIAGGAKVKLALYSRGGKNNVLCGIQKGAGDSCMLYVHHIDKIDHDRLKFSGSGKHAKRIKFFDEKEIVEDDIVWLFNLVKQNAPY
;
A
#
# COMPACT_ATOMS: atom_id res chain seq x y z
N MET A 1 14.23 -11.83 1.02
CA MET A 1 13.04 -11.53 0.20
C MET A 1 13.52 -11.10 -1.16
N ASP A 2 13.02 -11.72 -2.22
CA ASP A 2 13.39 -11.37 -3.60
C ASP A 2 12.86 -9.95 -3.90
N ASN A 3 13.78 -9.03 -4.23
CA ASN A 3 13.45 -7.60 -4.43
C ASN A 3 13.03 -7.29 -5.87
N THR A 4 13.20 -8.26 -6.77
CA THR A 4 13.36 -7.98 -8.19
C THR A 4 12.06 -7.53 -8.87
N HIS A 5 10.88 -7.91 -8.37
CA HIS A 5 9.61 -7.60 -9.03
C HIS A 5 8.94 -6.32 -8.51
N PHE A 6 9.10 -6.01 -7.22
CA PHE A 6 8.53 -4.79 -6.63
C PHE A 6 9.24 -3.54 -7.16
N THR A 7 10.57 -3.50 -7.16
CA THR A 7 11.32 -2.29 -7.58
C THR A 7 11.08 -1.95 -9.05
N GLN A 8 10.77 -2.94 -9.89
CA GLN A 8 10.40 -2.78 -11.30
C GLN A 8 9.09 -2.02 -11.55
N ILE A 9 8.28 -1.77 -10.51
CA ILE A 9 7.09 -0.91 -10.64
C ILE A 9 7.40 0.58 -10.53
N PHE A 10 8.64 0.93 -10.15
CA PHE A 10 9.11 2.30 -9.99
C PHE A 10 10.21 2.63 -11.00
N GLU A 11 10.47 3.93 -11.17
CA GLU A 11 11.71 4.38 -11.80
C GLU A 11 12.86 4.22 -10.80
N ALA A 12 14.03 3.83 -11.29
CA ALA A 12 15.24 3.75 -10.48
C ALA A 12 15.53 5.11 -9.83
N ASP A 13 16.00 5.08 -8.58
CA ASP A 13 16.40 6.26 -7.79
C ASP A 13 15.32 7.34 -7.59
N SER A 14 14.05 7.00 -7.84
CA SER A 14 12.91 7.92 -7.65
C SER A 14 12.47 8.03 -6.18
N LYS A 15 11.88 9.17 -5.79
CA LYS A 15 11.30 9.32 -4.44
C LYS A 15 10.16 8.33 -4.23
N ALA A 16 9.38 8.05 -5.28
CA ALA A 16 8.33 7.05 -5.24
C ALA A 16 8.86 5.66 -4.84
N LEU A 17 10.06 5.29 -5.33
CA LEU A 17 10.71 4.04 -4.93
C LEU A 17 11.10 4.06 -3.44
N GLN A 18 11.71 5.13 -2.96
CA GLN A 18 12.08 5.28 -1.54
C GLN A 18 10.86 5.13 -0.62
N MET A 19 9.79 5.88 -0.92
CA MET A 19 8.50 5.77 -0.21
C MET A 19 7.92 4.36 -0.31
N GLY A 20 7.96 3.76 -1.50
CA GLY A 20 7.47 2.40 -1.73
C GLY A 20 8.19 1.36 -0.89
N LEU A 21 9.51 1.47 -0.75
CA LEU A 21 10.33 0.58 0.09
C LEU A 21 9.99 0.73 1.58
N VAL A 22 9.79 1.96 2.06
CA VAL A 22 9.35 2.22 3.44
C VAL A 22 7.99 1.57 3.70
N LEU A 23 7.00 1.82 2.83
CA LEU A 23 5.66 1.25 2.95
C LEU A 23 5.69 -0.29 2.88
N ARG A 24 6.46 -0.87 1.96
CA ARG A 24 6.61 -2.33 1.82
C ARG A 24 7.17 -2.95 3.10
N LYS A 25 8.17 -2.33 3.72
CA LYS A 25 8.72 -2.79 5.02
C LYS A 25 7.64 -2.81 6.10
N LEU A 26 6.82 -1.75 6.18
CA LEU A 26 5.72 -1.66 7.13
C LEU A 26 4.65 -2.73 6.89
N VAL A 27 4.33 -3.03 5.64
CA VAL A 27 3.40 -4.10 5.26
C VAL A 27 3.90 -5.45 5.79
N PHE A 28 5.14 -5.84 5.46
CA PHE A 28 5.70 -7.12 5.91
C PHE A 28 5.94 -7.20 7.42
N SER A 29 6.05 -6.06 8.10
CA SER A 29 6.14 -6.00 9.57
C SER A 29 4.77 -6.08 10.24
N SER A 30 3.71 -5.66 9.55
CA SER A 30 2.35 -5.55 10.11
C SER A 30 1.45 -6.73 9.82
N PHE A 31 1.72 -7.48 8.74
CA PHE A 31 0.93 -8.62 8.31
C PHE A 31 1.80 -9.87 8.17
N SER A 32 1.27 -11.01 8.63
CA SER A 32 1.88 -12.34 8.47
C SER A 32 1.12 -13.16 7.40
N ASN A 33 1.81 -14.12 6.79
CA ASN A 33 1.23 -15.04 5.79
C ASN A 33 0.57 -14.31 4.61
N ILE A 34 1.26 -13.31 4.08
CA ILE A 34 0.82 -12.53 2.92
C ILE A 34 1.63 -12.87 1.67
N ASP A 35 0.96 -12.80 0.52
CA ASP A 35 1.56 -12.89 -0.80
C ASP A 35 1.66 -11.49 -1.44
N GLU A 36 2.83 -11.16 -1.98
CA GLU A 36 3.04 -9.98 -2.82
C GLU A 36 2.88 -10.36 -4.30
N SER A 37 2.05 -9.62 -5.03
CA SER A 37 1.87 -9.80 -6.48
C SER A 37 1.82 -8.47 -7.21
N ILE A 38 2.22 -8.45 -8.49
CA ILE A 38 2.15 -7.25 -9.33
C ILE A 38 0.94 -7.33 -10.26
N ALA A 39 0.12 -6.29 -10.27
CA ALA A 39 -1.10 -6.16 -11.07
C ALA A 39 -1.13 -4.85 -11.88
N GLY A 40 -2.07 -4.77 -12.83
CA GLY A 40 -2.39 -3.56 -13.62
C GLY A 40 -1.69 -3.43 -14.99
N GLY A 41 -0.86 -4.41 -15.37
CA GLY A 41 -0.27 -4.51 -16.71
C GLY A 41 0.73 -3.40 -17.04
N ALA A 42 0.88 -3.08 -18.34
CA ALA A 42 1.92 -2.15 -18.82
C ALA A 42 1.68 -0.68 -18.44
N LYS A 43 0.42 -0.28 -18.16
CA LYS A 43 0.05 1.13 -17.91
C LYS A 43 0.01 1.49 -16.43
N VAL A 44 -0.30 0.53 -15.57
CA VAL A 44 -0.39 0.74 -14.12
C VAL A 44 0.31 -0.44 -13.48
N LYS A 45 1.43 -0.22 -12.80
CA LYS A 45 2.05 -1.28 -12.01
C LYS A 45 1.72 -1.04 -10.54
N LEU A 46 1.04 -2.01 -9.94
CA LEU A 46 0.53 -1.98 -8.56
C LEU A 46 1.01 -3.24 -7.85
N ALA A 47 1.72 -3.09 -6.74
CA ALA A 47 1.96 -4.20 -5.83
C ALA A 47 0.72 -4.42 -4.96
N LEU A 48 0.22 -5.65 -4.91
CA LEU A 48 -0.91 -6.07 -4.10
C LEU A 48 -0.46 -7.09 -3.05
N TYR A 49 -0.90 -6.88 -1.82
CA TYR A 49 -0.61 -7.75 -0.68
C TYR A 49 -1.89 -8.42 -0.24
N SER A 50 -1.94 -9.76 -0.37
CA SER A 50 -3.15 -10.55 -0.10
C SER A 50 -2.89 -11.65 0.92
N ARG A 51 -3.92 -12.10 1.63
CA ARG A 51 -3.82 -13.18 2.64
C ARG A 51 -4.85 -14.27 2.37
N GLY A 52 -4.41 -15.53 2.34
CA GLY A 52 -5.32 -16.65 2.02
C GLY A 52 -5.77 -16.67 0.56
N GLY A 53 -4.95 -16.12 -0.35
CA GLY A 53 -5.19 -16.09 -1.79
C GLY A 53 -5.46 -14.69 -2.35
N LYS A 54 -5.39 -14.57 -3.68
CA LYS A 54 -5.40 -13.29 -4.42
C LYS A 54 -6.70 -12.48 -4.31
N ASN A 55 -7.78 -13.08 -3.82
CA ASN A 55 -9.09 -12.43 -3.71
C ASN A 55 -9.26 -11.64 -2.40
N ASN A 56 -8.38 -11.83 -1.41
CA ASN A 56 -8.42 -11.14 -0.12
C ASN A 56 -7.24 -10.18 -0.03
N VAL A 57 -7.34 -9.09 -0.80
CA VAL A 57 -6.33 -8.02 -0.85
C VAL A 57 -6.46 -7.17 0.42
N LEU A 58 -5.38 -7.05 1.18
CA LEU A 58 -5.32 -6.22 2.39
C LEU A 58 -4.96 -4.78 2.05
N CYS A 59 -3.92 -4.61 1.23
CA CYS A 59 -3.41 -3.31 0.81
C CYS A 59 -2.66 -3.41 -0.52
N GLY A 60 -2.33 -2.25 -1.09
CA GLY A 60 -1.50 -2.17 -2.29
C GLY A 60 -0.65 -0.91 -2.35
N ILE A 61 0.48 -0.97 -3.05
CA ILE A 61 1.42 0.14 -3.21
C ILE A 61 1.61 0.41 -4.70
N GLN A 62 1.48 1.68 -5.08
CA GLN A 62 1.55 2.10 -6.48
C GLN A 62 2.41 3.34 -6.65
N LYS A 63 3.18 3.40 -7.74
CA LYS A 63 3.70 4.68 -8.25
C LYS A 63 2.54 5.57 -8.72
N GLY A 64 2.52 6.80 -8.24
CA GLY A 64 1.64 7.87 -8.70
C GLY A 64 2.35 8.84 -9.65
N ALA A 65 1.57 9.76 -10.23
CA ALA A 65 2.11 10.84 -11.04
C ALA A 65 2.93 11.84 -10.20
N GLY A 66 3.94 12.46 -10.81
CA GLY A 66 4.78 13.47 -10.15
C GLY A 66 5.63 12.89 -9.02
N ASP A 67 6.19 11.69 -9.23
CA ASP A 67 7.06 10.99 -8.28
C ASP A 67 6.44 10.74 -6.89
N SER A 68 5.12 10.58 -6.86
CA SER A 68 4.38 10.24 -5.65
C SER A 68 4.25 8.74 -5.46
N CYS A 69 3.98 8.32 -4.22
CA CYS A 69 3.65 6.94 -3.89
C CYS A 69 2.26 6.87 -3.28
N MET A 70 1.46 5.88 -3.66
CA MET A 70 0.11 5.69 -3.15
C MET A 70 0.01 4.39 -2.37
N LEU A 71 -0.53 4.46 -1.16
CA LEU A 71 -0.94 3.32 -0.36
C LEU A 71 -2.46 3.15 -0.47
N TYR A 72 -2.89 1.99 -0.94
CA TYR A 72 -4.28 1.56 -0.96
C TYR A 72 -4.55 0.62 0.21
N VAL A 73 -5.72 0.76 0.84
CA VAL A 73 -6.21 -0.14 1.88
C VAL A 73 -7.63 -0.59 1.59
N HIS A 74 -7.89 -1.86 1.94
CA HIS A 74 -9.15 -2.53 1.71
C HIS A 74 -9.84 -2.85 3.05
N HIS A 75 -11.07 -3.35 2.99
CA HIS A 75 -11.85 -3.79 4.16
C HIS A 75 -12.14 -2.68 5.19
N ILE A 76 -12.15 -1.41 4.78
CA ILE A 76 -12.47 -0.30 5.70
C ILE A 76 -13.56 0.57 5.09
N ASP A 77 -14.79 0.42 5.59
CA ASP A 77 -15.97 1.15 5.08
C ASP A 77 -15.88 2.65 5.39
N LYS A 78 -15.56 3.01 6.64
CA LYS A 78 -15.38 4.40 7.08
C LYS A 78 -14.04 4.54 7.78
N ILE A 79 -13.32 5.61 7.46
CA ILE A 79 -12.04 5.91 8.09
C ILE A 79 -11.93 7.41 8.24
N ASP A 80 -11.45 7.82 9.40
CA ASP A 80 -11.11 9.19 9.71
C ASP A 80 -9.83 9.16 10.54
N HIS A 81 -8.93 10.08 10.27
CA HIS A 81 -7.62 10.16 10.92
C HIS A 81 -7.05 11.57 10.76
N ASP A 82 -6.62 12.17 11.87
CA ASP A 82 -6.22 13.58 11.92
C ASP A 82 -5.13 13.96 10.91
N ARG A 83 -4.20 13.04 10.64
CA ARG A 83 -3.04 13.26 9.76
C ARG A 83 -3.19 12.69 8.35
N LEU A 84 -3.97 11.62 8.17
CA LEU A 84 -3.96 10.86 6.93
C LEU A 84 -5.08 11.35 6.01
N LYS A 85 -4.69 11.89 4.85
CA LYS A 85 -5.64 12.40 3.85
C LYS A 85 -6.08 11.30 2.91
N PHE A 86 -7.21 10.68 3.22
CA PHE A 86 -7.79 9.63 2.38
C PHE A 86 -8.49 10.20 1.14
N SER A 87 -8.35 9.50 0.03
CA SER A 87 -9.08 9.75 -1.21
C SER A 87 -9.52 8.44 -1.85
N GLY A 88 -10.39 8.53 -2.85
CA GLY A 88 -10.94 7.38 -3.58
C GLY A 88 -12.38 7.08 -3.18
N SER A 89 -13.23 6.85 -4.19
CA SER A 89 -14.65 6.55 -4.06
C SER A 89 -15.00 5.10 -4.43
N GLY A 90 -13.99 4.28 -4.73
CA GLY A 90 -14.17 2.88 -5.12
C GLY A 90 -14.68 2.05 -3.95
N LYS A 91 -15.59 1.11 -4.24
CA LYS A 91 -16.30 0.24 -3.28
C LYS A 91 -15.38 -0.48 -2.27
N HIS A 92 -14.09 -0.66 -2.59
CA HIS A 92 -13.19 -1.50 -1.78
C HIS A 92 -11.80 -0.93 -1.54
N ALA A 93 -11.48 0.30 -1.97
CA ALA A 93 -10.12 0.82 -1.78
C ALA A 93 -10.13 2.31 -1.47
N LYS A 94 -9.67 2.65 -0.26
CA LYS A 94 -9.25 4.01 0.09
C LYS A 94 -7.76 4.12 -0.14
N ARG A 95 -7.30 5.29 -0.52
CA ARG A 95 -5.87 5.53 -0.73
C ARG A 95 -5.36 6.79 -0.05
N ILE A 96 -4.11 6.73 0.34
CA ILE A 96 -3.30 7.87 0.78
C ILE A 96 -2.23 8.10 -0.27
N LYS A 97 -1.97 9.37 -0.59
CA LYS A 97 -0.93 9.77 -1.54
C LYS A 97 0.17 10.50 -0.77
N PHE A 98 1.39 10.04 -0.93
CA PHE A 98 2.60 10.60 -0.33
C PHE A 98 3.47 11.25 -1.40
N PHE A 99 4.10 12.36 -1.06
CA PHE A 99 5.07 13.07 -1.90
C PHE A 99 6.48 13.06 -1.31
N ASP A 100 6.62 12.70 -0.04
CA ASP A 100 7.90 12.60 0.66
C ASP A 100 7.86 11.46 1.69
N GLU A 101 8.99 10.80 1.95
CA GLU A 101 9.09 9.74 2.95
C GLU A 101 8.76 10.23 4.36
N LYS A 102 9.00 11.51 4.67
CA LYS A 102 8.73 12.11 5.97
C LYS A 102 7.23 12.22 6.28
N GLU A 103 6.37 12.13 5.27
CA GLU A 103 4.92 12.07 5.44
C GLU A 103 4.46 10.68 5.93
N ILE A 104 5.31 9.66 5.84
CA ILE A 104 5.02 8.28 6.25
C ILE A 104 5.37 8.13 7.73
N VAL A 105 4.41 8.46 8.59
CA VAL A 105 4.53 8.24 10.03
C VAL A 105 4.18 6.80 10.37
N GLU A 106 5.15 6.02 10.87
CA GLU A 106 5.01 4.58 11.13
C GLU A 106 3.76 4.25 11.97
N ASP A 107 3.54 4.97 13.09
CA ASP A 107 2.39 4.74 13.97
C ASP A 107 1.04 4.87 13.25
N ASP A 108 0.92 5.83 12.33
CA ASP A 108 -0.32 6.05 11.56
C ASP A 108 -0.58 4.91 10.59
N ILE A 109 0.48 4.42 9.94
CA ILE A 109 0.39 3.31 8.99
C ILE A 109 0.11 2.00 9.72
N VAL A 110 0.72 1.78 10.88
CA VAL A 110 0.46 0.60 11.73
C VAL A 110 -0.96 0.63 12.28
N TRP A 111 -1.44 1.80 12.75
CA TRP A 111 -2.84 1.98 13.14
C TRP A 111 -3.79 1.61 11.99
N LEU A 112 -3.50 2.11 10.79
CA LEU A 112 -4.28 1.82 9.59
C LEU A 112 -4.30 0.32 9.26
N PHE A 113 -3.15 -0.34 9.31
CA PHE A 113 -3.05 -1.78 9.06
C PHE A 113 -3.72 -2.62 10.15
N ASN A 114 -3.78 -2.14 11.39
CA ASN A 114 -4.57 -2.77 12.45
C ASN A 114 -6.07 -2.73 12.15
N LEU A 115 -6.58 -1.62 11.61
CA LEU A 115 -7.96 -1.55 11.14
C LEU A 115 -8.22 -2.54 10.00
N VAL A 116 -7.31 -2.64 9.02
CA VAL A 116 -7.45 -3.65 7.94
C VAL A 116 -7.51 -5.05 8.53
N LYS A 117 -6.62 -5.41 9.47
CA LYS A 117 -6.60 -6.74 10.11
C LYS A 117 -7.90 -7.09 10.83
N GLN A 118 -8.53 -6.12 11.49
CA GLN A 118 -9.78 -6.33 12.23
C GLN A 118 -10.98 -6.60 11.31
N ASN A 119 -10.93 -6.12 10.07
CA ASN A 119 -12.05 -6.16 9.14
C ASN A 119 -11.84 -7.15 7.97
N ALA A 120 -10.62 -7.60 7.74
CA ALA A 120 -10.33 -8.61 6.72
C ALA A 120 -10.88 -9.99 7.16
N PRO A 121 -11.54 -10.74 6.27
CA PRO A 121 -12.22 -12.01 6.60
C PRO A 121 -11.28 -13.17 6.97
N TYR A 122 -9.98 -13.01 6.70
CA TYR A 122 -8.89 -13.93 7.05
C TYR A 122 -7.72 -13.11 7.48
#